data_AF-A0AA95HC79-F1
#
_entry.id   AF-A0AA95HC79-F1
#
_cell.length_a   1.000
_cell.length_b   1.000
_cell.length_c   1.000
_cell.angle_alpha   90.00
_cell.angle_beta   90.00
_cell.angle_gamma   90.00
#
_symmetry.space_group_name_H-M   'P 1'
#
loop_
_entity.id
_entity.type
_entity.pdbx_description
1 polymer ?
#
loop_
_entity_poly.entity_id
_entity_poly.type
_entity_poly.pdbx_seq_one_letter_code
_entity_poly.pdbx_strand_id
1 'polypeptide(L)'
;MLLTQCHQQEKTLADLRIELQRNQQVSATLQTTSATPRALPITPITNTQRPEVGKHDDLTRIQGISQQLASQLKALGIVTYRQVAEFTSDDMLRIQRIIGSDLYQPPDGWAQSARALLC
;
A
#
# COMPACT_ATOMS: atom_id res chain seq x y z
N MET A 1 -43.50 12.99 8.56
CA MET A 1 -42.67 11.92 7.97
C MET A 1 -41.30 12.44 7.52
N LEU A 2 -41.18 13.55 6.77
CA LEU A 2 -39.87 14.09 6.30
C LEU A 2 -38.95 14.64 7.41
N LEU A 3 -39.49 15.31 8.43
CA LEU A 3 -38.69 15.93 9.49
C LEU A 3 -37.93 14.89 10.35
N THR A 4 -38.51 13.72 10.56
CA THR A 4 -37.89 12.60 11.29
C THR A 4 -36.77 11.97 10.47
N GLN A 5 -36.91 11.95 9.14
CA GLN A 5 -35.90 11.40 8.23
C GLN A 5 -34.65 12.29 8.17
N CYS A 6 -34.82 13.62 8.20
CA CYS A 6 -33.70 14.56 8.29
C CYS A 6 -32.90 14.34 9.59
N HIS A 7 -33.57 14.30 10.75
CA HIS A 7 -32.90 14.03 12.02
C HIS A 7 -32.25 12.65 12.09
N GLN A 8 -32.86 11.64 11.46
CA GLN A 8 -32.28 10.30 11.39
C GLN A 8 -31.01 10.28 10.52
N GLN A 9 -31.01 11.00 9.40
CA GLN A 9 -29.83 11.15 8.55
C GLN A 9 -28.70 11.87 9.29
N GLU A 10 -28.99 12.94 10.05
CA GLU A 10 -27.98 13.65 10.85
C GLU A 10 -27.34 12.75 11.91
N LYS A 11 -28.12 11.87 12.55
CA LYS A 11 -27.58 10.86 13.48
C LYS A 11 -26.67 9.87 12.78
N THR A 12 -27.06 9.38 11.60
CA THR A 12 -26.23 8.47 10.81
C THR A 12 -24.92 9.14 10.36
N LEU A 13 -24.98 10.42 9.97
CA LEU A 13 -23.78 11.19 9.62
C LEU A 13 -22.86 11.40 10.84
N ALA A 14 -23.45 11.59 12.04
CA ALA A 14 -22.70 11.72 13.28
C ALA A 14 -22.02 10.42 13.73
N ASP A 15 -22.61 9.27 13.44
CA ASP A 15 -22.00 7.96 13.69
C ASP A 15 -20.82 7.71 12.73
N LEU A 16 -21.03 7.99 11.44
CA LEU A 16 -20.03 7.76 10.39
C LEU A 16 -18.78 8.64 10.55
N ARG A 17 -18.93 9.88 11.06
CA ARG A 17 -17.78 10.75 11.37
C ARG A 17 -16.96 10.23 12.57
N ILE A 18 -17.60 9.60 13.55
CA ILE A 18 -16.91 9.02 14.71
C ILE A 18 -16.10 7.81 14.25
N GLU A 19 -16.71 6.95 13.43
CA GLU A 19 -16.08 5.82 12.75
C GLU A 19 -14.86 6.22 11.90
N LEU A 20 -14.98 7.29 11.11
CA LEU A 20 -13.86 7.75 10.30
C LEU A 20 -12.70 8.27 11.17
N GLN A 21 -13.01 8.97 12.26
CA GLN A 21 -12.00 9.53 13.15
C GLN A 21 -11.21 8.45 13.89
N ARG A 22 -11.88 7.39 14.38
CA ARG A 22 -11.19 6.26 15.03
C ARG A 22 -10.23 5.54 14.06
N ASN A 23 -10.61 5.37 12.80
CA ASN A 23 -9.77 4.71 11.80
C ASN A 23 -8.51 5.53 11.45
N GLN A 24 -8.58 6.86 11.55
CA GLN A 24 -7.40 7.73 11.38
C GLN A 24 -6.43 7.68 12.57
N GLN A 25 -6.92 7.52 13.79
CA GLN A 25 -6.07 7.45 14.99
C GLN A 25 -5.24 6.16 15.05
N VAL A 26 -5.80 5.02 14.58
CA VAL A 26 -5.06 3.75 14.47
C VAL A 26 -3.85 3.89 13.55
N SER A 27 -3.94 4.75 12.53
CA SER A 27 -2.84 5.02 11.59
C SER A 27 -1.73 5.90 12.21
N ALA A 28 -2.08 6.83 13.10
CA ALA A 28 -1.13 7.74 13.74
C ALA A 28 -0.27 7.07 14.82
N THR A 29 -0.75 5.97 15.41
CA THR A 29 -0.09 5.31 16.56
C THR A 29 1.10 4.43 16.14
N LEU A 30 1.30 4.20 14.83
CA LEU A 30 2.41 3.38 14.29
C LEU A 30 3.69 4.18 14.00
N GLN A 31 3.71 5.50 14.21
CA GLN A 31 4.83 6.38 13.84
C GLN A 31 5.63 6.98 15.01
N THR A 32 5.32 6.62 16.26
CA THR A 32 6.00 7.19 17.45
C THR A 32 6.81 6.16 18.22
N THR A 33 7.81 5.57 17.58
CA THR A 33 9.01 5.04 18.25
C THR A 33 10.26 5.54 17.54
N SER A 34 10.43 6.86 17.54
CA SER A 34 11.68 7.53 17.17
C SER A 34 12.07 8.46 18.31
N ALA A 35 12.85 7.97 19.26
CA ALA A 35 13.71 8.81 20.08
C ALA A 35 14.81 7.98 20.75
N THR A 36 16.03 8.02 20.20
CA THR A 36 17.25 8.35 20.96
C THR A 36 18.35 8.77 19.96
N PRO A 37 18.65 10.07 19.82
CA PRO A 37 19.85 10.54 19.12
C PRO A 37 21.02 10.50 20.11
N ARG A 38 21.80 9.42 20.08
CA ARG A 38 23.16 9.42 20.65
C ARG A 38 24.14 9.47 19.48
N ALA A 39 24.49 10.70 19.11
CA ALA A 39 25.56 10.96 18.16
C ALA A 39 26.91 10.70 18.85
N LEU A 40 27.71 9.82 18.27
CA LEU A 40 29.17 9.85 18.30
C LEU A 40 29.68 9.49 16.88
N PRO A 41 30.84 10.02 16.46
CA PRO A 41 30.97 10.69 15.19
C PRO A 41 31.57 9.83 14.07
N ILE A 42 31.69 10.46 12.89
CA ILE A 42 32.62 10.18 11.77
C ILE A 42 32.06 9.33 10.60
N THR A 43 31.58 10.00 9.56
CA THR A 43 32.23 10.11 8.22
C THR A 43 31.30 10.84 7.23
N PRO A 44 31.85 11.58 6.24
CA PRO A 44 31.08 12.47 5.38
C PRO A 44 30.14 11.71 4.44
N ILE A 45 28.89 12.17 4.40
CA ILE A 45 27.91 12.12 3.29
C ILE A 45 28.31 11.25 2.08
N THR A 46 27.68 10.07 1.96
CA THR A 46 27.34 9.52 0.65
C THR A 46 25.83 9.28 0.61
N ASN A 47 25.12 10.26 0.04
CA ASN A 47 23.81 10.04 -0.53
C ASN A 47 24.00 9.15 -1.75
N THR A 48 24.09 7.83 -1.56
CA THR A 48 24.11 6.85 -2.64
C THR A 48 23.55 5.52 -2.14
N GLN A 49 22.29 5.52 -1.72
CA GLN A 49 21.43 4.42 -2.15
C GLN A 49 21.07 4.71 -3.60
N ARG A 50 22.06 4.60 -4.49
CA ARG A 50 21.77 4.23 -5.87
C ARG A 50 21.11 2.87 -5.71
N PRO A 51 19.82 2.67 -6.04
CA PRO A 51 19.31 1.32 -6.13
C PRO A 51 20.22 0.65 -7.15
N GLU A 52 20.97 -0.32 -6.67
CA GLU A 52 21.74 -1.26 -7.44
C GLU A 52 21.08 -1.43 -8.82
N VAL A 53 21.73 -0.96 -9.89
CA VAL A 53 21.39 -1.39 -11.25
C VAL A 53 21.64 -2.88 -11.25
N GLY A 54 20.63 -3.69 -10.95
CA GLY A 54 20.92 -5.11 -10.73
C GLY A 54 19.83 -6.04 -10.24
N LYS A 55 18.54 -5.71 -10.34
CA LYS A 55 17.45 -6.60 -10.78
C LYS A 55 16.13 -5.90 -10.47
N HIS A 56 15.59 -5.18 -11.45
CA HIS A 56 14.14 -5.01 -11.46
C HIS A 56 13.58 -6.37 -11.85
N ASP A 57 12.77 -6.95 -10.98
CA ASP A 57 12.10 -8.19 -11.30
C ASP A 57 11.04 -7.92 -12.37
N ASP A 58 10.88 -8.89 -13.27
CA ASP A 58 9.83 -8.83 -14.27
C ASP A 58 8.51 -9.18 -13.58
N LEU A 59 7.85 -8.16 -12.99
CA LEU A 59 6.54 -8.31 -12.33
C LEU A 59 5.48 -8.91 -13.26
N THR A 60 5.69 -8.84 -14.59
CA THR A 60 4.90 -9.50 -15.63
C THR A 60 4.87 -11.03 -15.52
N ARG A 61 5.80 -11.64 -14.78
CA ARG A 61 5.84 -13.08 -14.48
C ARG A 61 4.79 -13.50 -13.45
N ILE A 62 4.28 -12.56 -12.67
CA ILE A 62 3.23 -12.81 -11.68
C ILE A 62 1.90 -12.97 -12.43
N GLN A 63 1.21 -14.09 -12.21
CA GLN A 63 -0.08 -14.36 -12.84
C GLN A 63 -1.09 -13.28 -12.43
N GLY A 64 -1.68 -12.61 -13.41
CA GLY A 64 -2.61 -11.49 -13.20
C GLY A 64 -1.95 -10.10 -13.21
N ILE A 65 -0.63 -9.98 -13.38
CA ILE A 65 0.04 -8.70 -13.61
C ILE A 65 0.34 -8.51 -15.11
N SER A 66 -0.35 -7.56 -15.74
CA SER A 66 -0.10 -7.14 -17.12
C SER A 66 1.02 -6.09 -17.21
N GLN A 67 1.57 -5.84 -18.41
CA GLN A 67 2.66 -4.87 -18.60
C GLN A 67 2.32 -3.44 -18.15
N GLN A 68 1.07 -3.01 -18.35
CA GLN A 68 0.62 -1.68 -17.91
C GLN A 68 0.62 -1.58 -16.39
N LEU A 69 0.09 -2.60 -15.73
CA LEU A 69 0.09 -2.71 -14.28
C LEU A 69 1.50 -2.80 -13.68
N ALA A 70 2.38 -3.61 -14.28
CA ALA A 70 3.79 -3.66 -13.87
C ALA A 70 4.44 -2.27 -13.96
N SER A 71 4.08 -1.46 -14.96
CA SER A 71 4.57 -0.09 -15.09
C SER A 71 4.00 0.84 -14.00
N GLN A 72 2.73 0.69 -13.64
CA GLN A 72 2.11 1.42 -12.53
C GLN A 72 2.73 1.03 -11.17
N LEU A 73 2.96 -0.26 -10.94
CA LEU A 73 3.66 -0.75 -9.73
C LEU A 73 5.08 -0.20 -9.66
N LYS A 74 5.81 -0.19 -10.78
CA LYS A 74 7.13 0.46 -10.87
C LYS A 74 7.05 1.96 -10.57
N ALA A 75 6.02 2.65 -11.04
CA ALA A 75 5.81 4.07 -10.74
C ALA A 75 5.50 4.32 -9.24
N LEU A 76 4.91 3.35 -8.56
CA LEU A 76 4.69 3.34 -7.11
C LEU A 76 5.95 2.92 -6.31
N GLY A 77 7.06 2.57 -6.97
CA GLY A 77 8.30 2.14 -6.34
C GLY A 77 8.36 0.64 -6.00
N ILE A 78 7.39 -0.15 -6.45
CA ILE A 78 7.38 -1.60 -6.33
C ILE A 78 8.03 -2.19 -7.57
N VAL A 79 9.23 -2.75 -7.40
CA VAL A 79 10.07 -3.23 -8.52
C VAL A 79 10.57 -4.67 -8.33
N THR A 80 10.22 -5.33 -7.23
CA THR A 80 10.70 -6.67 -6.87
C THR A 80 9.57 -7.64 -6.52
N TYR A 81 9.77 -8.95 -6.73
CA TYR A 81 8.79 -9.98 -6.35
C TYR A 81 8.56 -10.02 -4.84
N ARG A 82 9.60 -9.79 -4.04
CA ARG A 82 9.50 -9.77 -2.57
C ARG A 82 8.50 -8.73 -2.07
N GLN A 83 8.54 -7.53 -2.63
CA GLN A 83 7.57 -6.48 -2.26
C GLN A 83 6.13 -6.90 -2.57
N VAL A 84 5.88 -7.55 -3.71
CA VAL A 84 4.54 -8.04 -4.07
C VAL A 84 4.13 -9.24 -3.21
N ALA A 85 5.07 -10.09 -2.79
CA ALA A 85 4.83 -11.21 -1.87
C ALA A 85 4.49 -10.77 -0.44
N GLU A 86 4.85 -9.53 -0.06
CA GLU A 86 4.53 -8.91 1.22
C GLU A 86 3.17 -8.19 1.21
N PHE A 87 2.54 -8.01 0.04
CA PHE A 87 1.24 -7.35 -0.04
C PHE A 87 0.17 -8.13 0.73
N THR A 88 -0.57 -7.38 1.54
CA THR A 88 -1.75 -7.88 2.23
C THR A 88 -2.99 -7.71 1.37
N SER A 89 -4.10 -8.36 1.74
CA SER A 89 -5.39 -8.16 1.08
C SER A 89 -5.83 -6.69 1.08
N ASP A 90 -5.47 -5.91 2.11
CA ASP A 90 -5.75 -4.47 2.17
C ASP A 90 -4.90 -3.67 1.16
N ASP A 91 -3.60 -3.97 1.07
CA ASP A 91 -2.70 -3.34 0.08
C ASP A 91 -3.20 -3.62 -1.35
N MET A 92 -3.65 -4.84 -1.62
CA MET A 92 -4.22 -5.21 -2.92
C MET A 92 -5.48 -4.40 -3.24
N LEU A 93 -6.39 -4.24 -2.27
CA LEU A 93 -7.59 -3.42 -2.44
C LEU A 93 -7.24 -1.94 -2.64
N ARG A 94 -6.21 -1.45 -1.95
CA ARG A 94 -5.72 -0.08 -2.08
C ARG A 94 -5.14 0.16 -3.46
N ILE A 95 -4.27 -0.72 -3.94
CA ILE A 95 -3.65 -0.65 -5.26
C ILE A 95 -4.73 -0.78 -6.35
N GLN A 96 -5.67 -1.71 -6.22
CA GLN A 96 -6.81 -1.84 -7.12
C GLN A 96 -7.64 -0.55 -7.19
N ARG A 97 -7.86 0.13 -6.06
CA ARG A 97 -8.58 1.42 -6.02
C ARG A 97 -7.79 2.55 -6.70
N ILE A 98 -6.47 2.57 -6.54
CA ILE A 98 -5.59 3.58 -7.14
C ILE A 98 -5.51 3.40 -8.66
N ILE A 99 -5.39 2.15 -9.11
CA ILE A 99 -5.19 1.80 -10.52
C ILE A 99 -6.52 1.76 -11.28
N GLY A 100 -7.61 1.46 -10.59
CA GLY A 100 -8.95 1.34 -11.16
C GLY A 100 -9.34 -0.12 -11.40
N SER A 101 -10.65 -0.36 -11.51
CA SER A 101 -11.29 -1.67 -11.74
C SER A 101 -10.97 -2.33 -13.09
N ASP A 102 -9.99 -1.80 -13.82
CA ASP A 102 -9.50 -2.35 -15.11
C ASP A 102 -8.59 -3.58 -14.90
N LEU A 103 -8.31 -3.96 -13.65
CA LEU A 103 -7.66 -5.24 -13.35
C LEU A 103 -8.59 -6.37 -13.80
N TYR A 104 -8.33 -6.91 -15.00
CA TYR A 104 -9.10 -7.97 -15.64
C TYR A 104 -9.16 -9.28 -14.83
N GLN A 105 -8.29 -9.41 -13.82
CA GLN A 105 -8.25 -10.54 -12.91
C GLN A 105 -8.20 -10.04 -11.46
N PRO A 106 -8.93 -10.69 -10.52
CA PRO A 106 -8.83 -10.34 -9.12
C PRO A 106 -7.37 -10.43 -8.62
N PRO A 107 -6.88 -9.42 -7.87
CA PRO A 107 -5.50 -9.36 -7.39
C PRO A 107 -5.18 -10.42 -6.31
N ASP A 108 -6.17 -11.23 -5.92
CA ASP A 108 -6.09 -12.26 -4.88
C ASP A 108 -4.94 -13.27 -5.10
N GLY A 109 -4.47 -13.42 -6.34
CA GLY A 109 -3.38 -14.35 -6.70
C GLY A 109 -1.96 -13.77 -6.75
N TRP A 110 -1.75 -12.45 -6.61
CA TRP A 110 -0.43 -11.86 -6.89
C TRP A 110 0.61 -12.19 -5.82
N ALA A 111 0.28 -12.07 -4.54
CA ALA A 111 1.21 -12.38 -3.45
C ALA A 111 1.61 -13.86 -3.49
N GLN A 112 0.67 -14.75 -3.81
CA GLN A 112 0.94 -16.19 -3.93
C GLN A 112 1.82 -16.52 -5.15
N SER A 113 1.56 -15.89 -6.30
CA SER A 113 2.39 -16.05 -7.50
C SER A 113 3.79 -15.47 -7.31
N ALA A 114 3.90 -14.34 -6.61
CA ALA A 114 5.19 -13.72 -6.27
C ALA A 114 6.00 -14.62 -5.33
N ARG A 115 5.37 -15.22 -4.31
CA ARG A 115 6.02 -16.20 -3.43
C ARG A 115 6.51 -17.42 -4.19
N ALA A 116 5.76 -17.91 -5.18
CA ALA A 116 6.16 -19.03 -6.01
C ALA A 116 7.41 -18.74 -6.86
N LEU A 117 7.70 -17.47 -7.18
CA LEU A 117 8.90 -17.04 -7.92
C LEU A 117 10.12 -16.83 -7.02
N LEU A 118 9.92 -16.77 -5.69
CA LEU A 118 10.98 -16.59 -4.70
C LEU A 118 11.52 -17.91 -4.15
N CYS A 119 10.84 -19.03 -4.41
CA CYS A 119 11.25 -20.40 -4.10
C CYS A 119 12.13 -20.98 -5.22
#